data_AF-A0A392MRD6-F1
#
_entry.id   AF-A0A392MRD6-F1
#
_cell.length_a   1.000
_cell.length_b   1.000
_cell.length_c   1.000
_cell.angle_alpha   90.00
_cell.angle_beta   90.00
_cell.angle_gamma   90.00
#
_symmetry.space_group_name_H-M   'P 1'
#
loop_
_entity.id
_entity.type
_entity.pdbx_description
1 polymer ?
#
loop_
_entity_poly.entity_id
_entity_poly.type
_entity_poly.pdbx_seq_one_letter_code
_entity_poly.pdbx_strand_id
1 'polypeptide(L)'
;VSAYSSFARTVGLPFEQHKRRLDGGTNEPLFTSVTRDFVGTLDYIFYTADSLVVDSLLELLDEESLRKDTALPSPGWSSDHIALLAGFRCCKSKSRH
;
A
#
# COMPACT_ATOMS: atom_id res chain seq x y z
N VAL A 1 -10.15 -7.38 -4.12
CA VAL A 1 -8.76 -7.50 -3.62
C VAL A 1 -8.11 -6.12 -3.66
N SER A 2 -7.29 -5.77 -2.67
CA SER A 2 -6.58 -4.49 -2.68
C SER A 2 -5.32 -4.57 -3.56
N ALA A 3 -4.86 -3.44 -4.08
CA ALA A 3 -3.66 -3.36 -4.90
C ALA A 3 -2.41 -3.81 -4.11
N TYR A 4 -2.25 -3.35 -2.87
CA TYR A 4 -1.10 -3.67 -2.02
C TYR A 4 -1.09 -5.16 -1.61
N SER A 5 -2.21 -5.71 -1.15
CA SER A 5 -2.28 -7.15 -0.83
C SER A 5 -2.10 -8.05 -2.05
N SER A 6 -2.52 -7.62 -3.23
CA SER A 6 -2.31 -8.41 -4.46
C SER A 6 -0.88 -8.34 -4.94
N PHE A 7 -0.27 -7.16 -4.90
CA PHE A 7 1.12 -7.01 -5.28
C PHE A 7 2.00 -7.85 -4.38
N ALA A 8 1.70 -7.92 -3.07
CA ALA A 8 2.43 -8.71 -2.06
C ALA A 8 2.67 -10.18 -2.43
N ARG A 9 1.81 -10.75 -3.30
CA ARG A 9 1.89 -12.13 -3.77
C ARG A 9 2.80 -12.32 -4.99
N THR A 10 3.35 -11.24 -5.54
CA THR A 10 4.26 -11.26 -6.70
C THR A 10 5.69 -11.49 -6.24
N VAL A 11 6.45 -12.35 -6.92
CA VAL A 11 7.79 -12.79 -6.49
C VAL A 11 8.90 -11.98 -7.17
N GLY A 12 9.83 -11.37 -6.41
CA GLY A 12 10.99 -10.62 -6.94
C GLY A 12 11.94 -10.08 -5.85
N LEU A 13 13.15 -9.61 -6.22
CA LEU A 13 14.18 -9.11 -5.28
C LEU A 13 13.88 -7.74 -4.61
N PRO A 14 13.18 -6.76 -5.23
CA PRO A 14 12.75 -5.52 -4.56
C PRO A 14 11.73 -5.73 -3.43
N PHE A 15 11.32 -6.98 -3.22
CA PHE A 15 10.11 -7.36 -2.50
C PHE A 15 10.36 -7.66 -1.02
N GLU A 16 11.58 -8.08 -0.67
CA GLU A 16 11.93 -8.42 0.72
C GLU A 16 11.89 -7.21 1.66
N GLN A 17 12.27 -6.02 1.17
CA GLN A 17 12.16 -4.79 1.96
C GLN A 17 10.70 -4.38 2.13
N HIS A 18 9.89 -4.51 1.08
CA HIS A 18 8.47 -4.16 1.12
C HIS A 18 7.67 -5.09 2.04
N LYS A 19 8.05 -6.38 2.11
CA LYS A 19 7.39 -7.38 2.96
C LYS A 19 7.45 -7.04 4.45
N ARG A 20 8.49 -6.34 4.91
CA ARG A 20 8.59 -5.88 6.31
C ARG A 20 7.59 -4.78 6.66
N ARG A 21 6.97 -4.15 5.66
CA ARG A 21 6.00 -3.08 5.80
C ARG A 21 4.55 -3.56 5.60
N LEU A 22 4.36 -4.87 5.48
CA LEU A 22 3.07 -5.51 5.33
C LEU A 22 2.76 -6.38 6.55
N ASP A 23 1.48 -6.47 6.89
CA ASP A 23 0.99 -7.41 7.87
C ASP A 23 1.07 -8.85 7.35
N GLY A 24 1.61 -9.76 8.17
CA GLY A 24 1.89 -11.13 7.76
C GLY A 24 0.65 -12.01 7.53
N GLY A 25 -0.51 -11.63 8.08
CA GLY A 25 -1.76 -12.37 7.91
C GLY A 25 -2.57 -11.89 6.70
N THR A 26 -2.67 -10.58 6.53
CA THR A 26 -3.53 -9.92 5.53
C THR A 26 -2.79 -9.53 4.25
N ASN A 27 -1.47 -9.35 4.32
CA ASN A 27 -0.62 -8.73 3.30
C ASN A 27 -0.98 -7.27 2.99
N GLU A 28 -1.75 -6.60 3.84
CA GLU A 28 -2.02 -5.16 3.73
C GLU A 28 -0.87 -4.36 4.38
N PRO A 29 -0.75 -3.05 4.10
CA PRO A 29 0.20 -2.18 4.81
C PRO A 29 0.07 -2.32 6.32
N LEU A 30 1.16 -2.14 7.06
CA LEU A 30 1.12 -2.10 8.54
C LEU A 30 0.33 -0.88 9.04
N PHE A 31 0.44 0.25 8.33
CA PHE A 31 -0.32 1.45 8.61
C PHE A 31 -0.53 2.29 7.36
N THR A 32 -1.64 3.03 7.34
CA THR A 32 -1.91 4.12 6.41
C THR A 32 -2.38 5.38 7.14
N SER A 33 -2.71 5.28 8.43
CA SER A 33 -3.04 6.38 9.32
C SER A 33 -2.22 6.28 10.60
N VAL A 34 -1.63 7.40 11.01
CA VAL A 34 -0.74 7.49 12.17
C VAL A 34 -1.07 8.73 12.96
N THR A 35 -1.89 8.56 14.00
CA THR A 35 -2.21 9.61 14.97
C THR A 35 -1.54 9.29 16.31
N ARG A 36 -1.71 10.17 17.31
CA ARG A 36 -1.18 9.94 18.66
C ARG A 36 -1.79 8.69 19.32
N ASP A 37 -3.06 8.42 19.03
CA ASP A 37 -3.85 7.41 19.75
C ASP A 37 -4.17 6.18 18.88
N PHE A 38 -3.83 6.22 17.59
CA PHE A 38 -4.12 5.16 16.63
C PHE A 38 -3.03 5.05 15.57
N VAL A 39 -2.59 3.81 15.32
CA VAL A 39 -1.71 3.45 14.21
C VAL A 39 -2.32 2.21 13.54
N GLY A 40 -2.60 2.30 12.25
CA GLY A 40 -3.16 1.16 11.51
C GLY A 40 -3.59 1.48 10.10
N THR A 41 -4.16 0.48 9.44
CA THR A 41 -4.53 0.54 8.02
C THR A 41 -6.02 0.77 7.85
N LEU A 42 -6.35 1.94 7.31
CA LEU A 42 -7.73 2.38 7.06
C LEU A 42 -7.98 2.63 5.56
N ASP A 43 -6.93 2.74 4.77
CA ASP A 43 -6.99 3.15 3.37
C ASP A 43 -6.66 2.00 2.43
N TYR A 44 -7.42 1.87 1.35
CA TYR A 44 -7.29 0.77 0.39
C TYR A 44 -7.54 1.26 -1.04
N ILE A 45 -6.75 0.74 -1.98
CA ILE A 45 -7.06 0.85 -3.41
C ILE A 45 -7.59 -0.49 -3.88
N PHE A 46 -8.91 -0.61 -4.01
CA PHE A 46 -9.56 -1.78 -4.60
C PHE A 46 -9.65 -1.65 -6.13
N TYR A 47 -9.51 -2.77 -6.83
CA TYR A 47 -9.56 -2.81 -8.29
C TYR A 47 -10.20 -4.09 -8.81
N THR A 48 -10.64 -4.05 -10.07
CA THR A 48 -11.22 -5.20 -10.77
C THR A 48 -10.11 -6.10 -11.32
N ALA A 49 -9.77 -7.16 -10.59
CA ALA A 49 -8.66 -8.05 -10.93
C ALA A 49 -8.80 -8.78 -12.28
N ASP A 50 -10.02 -8.89 -12.81
CA ASP A 50 -10.27 -9.52 -14.11
C ASP A 50 -9.88 -8.64 -15.31
N SER A 51 -9.78 -7.32 -15.12
CA SER A 51 -9.54 -6.35 -16.20
C SER A 51 -8.33 -5.46 -15.97
N LEU A 52 -7.80 -5.41 -14.75
CA LEU A 52 -6.65 -4.58 -14.37
C LEU A 52 -5.60 -5.44 -13.68
N VAL A 53 -4.33 -5.17 -13.98
CA VAL A 53 -3.18 -5.74 -13.30
C VAL A 53 -2.40 -4.62 -12.63
N VAL A 54 -2.04 -4.82 -11.36
CA VAL A 54 -1.16 -3.90 -10.62
C VAL A 54 0.22 -3.97 -11.27
N ASP A 55 0.69 -2.84 -11.77
CA ASP A 55 1.97 -2.73 -12.48
C ASP A 55 3.06 -2.15 -11.57
N SER A 56 2.70 -1.16 -10.76
CA SER A 56 3.60 -0.52 -9.80
C SER A 56 2.83 0.00 -8.59
N LEU A 57 3.53 0.12 -7.46
CA LEU A 57 3.02 0.70 -6.23
C LEU A 57 4.01 1.73 -5.69
N LEU A 58 3.50 2.76 -5.03
CA LEU A 58 4.35 3.62 -4.20
C LEU A 58 4.84 2.84 -2.99
N GLU A 59 6.13 2.97 -2.72
CA GLU A 59 6.79 2.34 -1.60
C GLU A 59 6.20 2.82 -0.27
N LEU A 60 5.84 1.88 0.61
CA LEU A 60 5.33 2.18 1.94
C LEU A 60 6.43 2.74 2.84
N LEU A 61 6.08 3.57 3.81
CA LEU A 61 7.00 4.01 4.85
C LEU A 61 7.21 2.89 5.88
N ASP A 62 8.39 2.85 6.48
CA ASP A 62 8.59 2.11 7.73
C ASP A 62 8.25 2.98 8.94
N GLU A 63 7.96 2.32 10.06
CA GLU A 63 7.61 2.98 11.31
C GLU A 63 8.75 3.89 11.81
N GLU A 64 10.01 3.49 11.56
CA GLU A 64 11.18 4.26 11.98
C GLU A 64 11.29 5.62 11.28
N SER A 65 10.87 5.70 10.01
CA SER A 65 10.81 6.96 9.26
C SER A 65 9.83 7.95 9.88
N LEU A 66 8.81 7.47 10.60
CA LEU A 66 7.82 8.31 11.28
C LEU A 66 8.19 8.64 12.73
N ARG A 67 9.08 7.87 13.38
CA ARG A 67 9.48 8.08 14.79
C ARG A 67 10.03 9.46 15.13
N LYS A 68 10.47 10.25 14.14
CA LYS A 68 10.93 11.63 14.35
C LYS A 68 9.81 12.54 14.87
N ASP A 69 8.59 12.26 14.44
CA ASP A 69 7.40 13.01 14.84
C ASP A 69 6.50 12.05 15.64
N THR A 70 6.12 12.41 16.87
CA THR A 70 5.36 11.52 17.77
C THR A 70 4.01 11.06 17.18
N ALA A 71 3.47 11.81 16.22
CA ALA A 71 2.27 11.51 15.45
C ALA A 71 2.24 12.38 14.17
N LEU A 72 1.34 12.04 13.25
CA LEU A 72 0.98 12.90 12.12
C LEU A 72 -0.34 13.66 12.40
N PRO A 73 -0.59 14.82 11.76
CA PRO A 73 0.31 15.55 10.87
C PRO A 73 1.54 16.12 11.60
N SER A 74 2.58 16.47 10.87
CA SER A 74 3.84 17.03 11.38
C SER A 74 4.38 18.14 10.48
N PRO A 75 5.46 18.87 10.86
CA PRO A 75 6.04 19.89 9.98
C PRO A 75 6.45 19.37 8.58
N GLY A 76 6.76 18.08 8.46
CA GLY A 76 7.07 17.43 7.18
C GLY A 76 5.86 16.81 6.46
N TRP A 77 4.71 16.72 7.13
CA TRP A 77 3.56 15.94 6.67
C TRP A 77 2.24 16.65 7.00
N SER A 78 1.52 17.07 5.97
CA SER A 78 0.29 17.86 6.14
C SER A 78 -0.96 17.04 6.51
N SER A 79 -0.89 15.71 6.50
CA SER A 79 -1.99 14.80 6.84
C SER A 79 -1.52 13.72 7.81
N ASP A 80 -2.46 13.22 8.61
CA ASP A 80 -2.32 12.02 9.43
C ASP A 80 -2.42 10.69 8.65
N HIS A 81 -2.79 10.76 7.38
CA HIS A 81 -2.79 9.63 6.46
C HIS A 81 -1.60 9.67 5.50
N ILE A 82 -1.08 8.48 5.18
CA ILE A 82 -0.05 8.25 4.17
C ILE A 82 -0.72 7.95 2.83
N ALA A 83 -0.31 8.68 1.80
CA ALA A 83 -0.85 8.49 0.47
C ALA A 83 -0.53 7.10 -0.08
N LEU A 84 -1.55 6.44 -0.63
CA LEU A 84 -1.40 5.24 -1.44
C LEU A 84 -1.40 5.61 -2.92
N LEU A 85 -0.60 4.91 -3.72
CA LEU A 85 -0.57 5.10 -5.17
C LEU A 85 -0.32 3.75 -5.85
N ALA A 86 -1.11 3.48 -6.88
CA ALA A 86 -0.99 2.28 -7.69
C ALA A 86 -1.06 2.62 -9.19
N GLY A 87 -0.11 2.10 -9.95
CA GLY A 87 -0.15 2.07 -11.41
C GLY A 87 -0.82 0.79 -11.88
N PHE A 88 -1.74 0.90 -12.83
CA PHE A 88 -2.46 -0.24 -13.39
C PHE A 88 -2.25 -0.35 -14.89
N ARG A 89 -2.16 -1.59 -15.39
CA ARG A 89 -2.31 -1.91 -16.81
C ARG A 89 -3.65 -2.58 -17.07
N CYS A 90 -4.36 -2.11 -18.09
CA CYS A 90 -5.58 -2.75 -18.55
C CYS A 90 -5.26 -4.04 -19.32
N CYS A 91 -5.84 -5.15 -18.87
CA CYS A 91 -5.89 -6.38 -19.65
C CYS A 91 -7.07 -6.26 -20.61
N LYS A 92 -6.82 -6.24 -21.92
CA LYS A 92 -7.93 -6.26 -22.89
C LYS A 92 -8.71 -7.57 -22.70
N SER A 93 -10.02 -7.48 -22.53
CA SER A 93 -10.87 -8.66 -22.64
C SER A 93 -10.69 -9.24 -24.04
N LYS A 94 -10.48 -10.56 -24.16
CA LYS A 94 -10.73 -11.24 -25.43
C LYS A 94 -12.19 -10.92 -25.77
N SER A 95 -12.42 -10.21 -26.88
CA SER A 95 -13.77 -9.93 -27.37
C SER A 95 -14.57 -11.22 -27.28
N ARG A 96 -15.62 -11.23 -26.47
CA ARG A 96 -16.58 -12.34 -26.47
C ARG A 96 -17.26 -12.26 -27.83
N HIS A 97 -16.78 -13.08 -28.76
CA HIS A 97 -17.44 -13.34 -30.04
C HIS A 97 -18.80 -13.97 -29.79
#